data_AF-A0A954XII7-F1
#
_entry.id   AF-A0A954XII7-F1
#
_cell.length_a   1.000
_cell.length_b   1.000
_cell.length_c   1.000
_cell.angle_alpha   90.00
_cell.angle_beta   90.00
_cell.angle_gamma   90.00
#
_symmetry.space_group_name_H-M   'P 1'
#
loop_
_entity.id
_entity.type
_entity.pdbx_description
1 polymer ?
#
loop_
_entity_poly.entity_id
_entity_poly.type
_entity_poly.pdbx_seq_one_letter_code
_entity_poly.pdbx_strand_id
1 'polypeptide(L)'
;LLERPEFADYWALKWSDLLRVNRRVLGREGAYTYYRWIHDSFAANKPLDQFARELLTAEGPLSESPAGQFYKVVPKPNEMASTVSQVFLGVRIECAQCHHHPWDRWGQNDYFGMQAFFTQVKFKSSPLGEMLTSNGNAATKHPRTGAAVLAHPLGEVEP
;
A
#
# COMPACT_ATOMS: atom_id res chain seq x y z
N LEU A 1 -25.79 11.06 8.88
CA LEU A 1 -25.44 9.88 8.04
C LEU A 1 -24.06 9.34 8.41
N LEU A 2 -23.01 10.18 8.43
CA LEU A 2 -21.64 9.76 8.80
C LEU A 2 -21.49 9.32 10.27
N GLU A 3 -22.27 9.92 11.18
CA GLU A 3 -22.22 9.62 12.63
C GLU A 3 -22.90 8.29 13.02
N ARG A 4 -23.53 7.61 12.05
CA ARG A 4 -24.21 6.34 12.30
C ARG A 4 -23.20 5.21 12.38
N PRO A 5 -23.25 4.32 13.39
CA PRO A 5 -22.34 3.17 13.48
C PRO A 5 -22.31 2.32 12.20
N GLU A 6 -23.46 2.17 11.54
CA GLU A 6 -23.59 1.36 10.33
C GLU A 6 -22.84 1.95 9.13
N PHE A 7 -22.55 3.25 9.14
CA PHE A 7 -21.70 3.88 8.12
C PHE A 7 -20.28 3.33 8.21
N ALA A 8 -19.71 3.27 9.43
CA ALA A 8 -18.39 2.72 9.65
C ALA A 8 -18.33 1.22 9.32
N ASP A 9 -19.35 0.45 9.72
CA ASP A 9 -19.44 -0.99 9.39
C ASP A 9 -19.44 -1.23 7.87
N TYR A 10 -20.28 -0.48 7.13
CA TYR A 10 -20.39 -0.62 5.69
C TYR A 10 -19.08 -0.26 4.98
N TRP A 11 -18.47 0.88 5.32
CA TRP A 11 -17.24 1.31 4.68
C TRP A 11 -16.03 0.49 5.11
N ALA A 12 -15.97 0.04 6.36
CA ALA A 12 -14.95 -0.90 6.81
C ALA A 12 -14.97 -2.18 5.98
N LEU A 13 -16.15 -2.73 5.69
CA LEU A 13 -16.29 -3.89 4.81
C LEU A 13 -15.74 -3.60 3.40
N LYS A 14 -16.15 -2.48 2.78
CA LYS A 14 -15.70 -2.11 1.43
C LYS A 14 -14.19 -1.89 1.35
N TRP A 15 -13.62 -1.19 2.33
CA TRP A 15 -12.18 -0.93 2.37
C TRP A 15 -11.37 -2.15 2.77
N SER A 16 -11.95 -3.07 3.55
CA SER A 16 -11.32 -4.36 3.84
C SER A 16 -11.14 -5.21 2.58
N ASP A 17 -12.09 -5.14 1.64
CA ASP A 17 -11.95 -5.79 0.33
C ASP A 17 -10.86 -5.13 -0.51
N LEU A 18 -10.87 -3.79 -0.62
CA LEU A 18 -9.87 -3.03 -1.40
C LEU A 18 -8.45 -3.23 -0.87
N LEU A 19 -8.29 -3.23 0.45
CA LEU A 19 -7.00 -3.36 1.12
C LEU A 19 -6.66 -4.80 1.55
N ARG A 20 -7.46 -5.77 1.09
CA ARG A 20 -7.24 -7.21 1.18
C ARG A 20 -7.06 -7.73 2.62
N VAL A 21 -7.90 -7.30 3.56
CA VAL A 21 -7.93 -7.89 4.91
C VAL A 21 -8.18 -9.39 4.80
N ASN A 22 -7.18 -10.20 5.14
CA ASN A 22 -7.22 -11.64 4.90
C ASN A 22 -6.74 -12.43 6.12
N ARG A 23 -7.68 -13.06 6.83
CA ARG A 23 -7.39 -13.89 8.02
C ARG A 23 -6.49 -15.09 7.74
N ARG A 24 -6.47 -15.65 6.53
CA ARG A 24 -5.60 -16.79 6.20
C ARG A 24 -4.13 -16.37 6.14
N VAL A 25 -3.86 -15.13 5.73
CA VAL A 25 -2.50 -14.58 5.65
C VAL A 25 -2.07 -13.96 6.98
N LEU A 26 -2.96 -13.18 7.61
CA LEU A 26 -2.64 -12.38 8.80
C LEU A 26 -2.84 -13.11 10.13
N GLY A 27 -3.49 -14.27 10.12
CA GLY A 27 -4.04 -14.88 11.33
C GLY A 27 -5.25 -14.10 11.87
N ARG A 28 -5.79 -14.56 13.00
CA ARG A 28 -6.98 -13.94 13.62
C ARG A 28 -6.69 -12.53 14.13
N GLU A 29 -5.64 -12.38 14.91
CA GLU A 29 -5.29 -11.10 15.54
C GLU A 29 -4.93 -10.04 14.50
N GLY A 30 -4.02 -10.35 13.56
CA GLY A 30 -3.59 -9.39 12.54
C GLY A 30 -4.72 -8.92 11.62
N ALA A 31 -5.63 -9.83 11.22
CA ALA A 31 -6.79 -9.44 10.43
C ALA A 31 -7.79 -8.60 11.24
N TYR A 32 -7.96 -8.91 12.53
CA TYR A 32 -8.87 -8.16 13.40
C TYR A 32 -8.36 -6.75 13.68
N THR A 33 -7.09 -6.59 14.08
CA THR A 33 -6.52 -5.25 14.35
C THR A 33 -6.47 -4.40 13.10
N TYR A 34 -6.19 -5.00 11.94
CA TYR A 34 -6.22 -4.29 10.67
C TYR A 34 -7.63 -3.83 10.29
N TYR A 35 -8.62 -4.74 10.34
CA TYR A 35 -10.03 -4.39 10.15
C TYR A 35 -10.47 -3.28 11.10
N ARG A 36 -10.10 -3.38 12.38
CA ARG A 36 -10.48 -2.41 13.40
C ARG A 36 -9.87 -1.04 13.13
N TRP A 37 -8.61 -0.94 12.69
CA TRP A 37 -8.03 0.33 12.25
C TRP A 37 -8.78 0.95 11.06
N ILE A 38 -9.20 0.14 10.08
CA ILE A 38 -10.03 0.62 8.96
C ILE A 38 -11.37 1.14 9.50
N HIS A 39 -12.06 0.35 10.33
CA HIS A 39 -13.35 0.71 10.92
C HIS A 39 -13.29 1.99 11.75
N ASP A 40 -12.35 2.06 12.69
CA ASP A 40 -12.12 3.22 13.56
C ASP A 40 -11.83 4.48 12.72
N SER A 41 -11.14 4.34 11.58
CA SER A 41 -10.88 5.46 10.66
C SER A 41 -12.16 6.03 10.04
N PHE A 42 -13.11 5.19 9.64
CA PHE A 42 -14.41 5.65 9.13
C PHE A 42 -15.33 6.16 10.24
N ALA A 43 -15.32 5.52 11.40
CA ALA A 43 -16.08 5.96 12.57
C ALA A 43 -15.65 7.36 13.04
N ALA A 44 -14.35 7.65 12.97
CA ALA A 44 -13.80 8.96 13.29
C ALA A 44 -13.93 10.00 12.15
N ASN A 45 -14.53 9.63 11.01
CA ASN A 45 -14.59 10.45 9.80
C ASN A 45 -13.19 10.98 9.39
N LYS A 46 -12.17 10.10 9.45
CA LYS A 46 -10.79 10.43 9.12
C LYS A 46 -10.70 10.93 7.66
N PRO A 47 -10.04 12.08 7.42
CA PRO A 47 -9.77 12.54 6.06
C PRO A 47 -8.99 11.49 5.24
N LEU A 48 -9.37 11.32 3.97
CA LEU A 48 -8.81 10.25 3.13
C LEU A 48 -7.29 10.41 2.92
N ASP A 49 -6.78 11.64 2.89
CA ASP A 49 -5.35 11.93 2.81
C ASP A 49 -4.59 11.46 4.06
N GLN A 50 -5.19 11.61 5.25
CA GLN A 50 -4.61 11.10 6.50
C GLN A 50 -4.65 9.56 6.52
N PHE A 51 -5.77 8.97 6.10
CA PHE A 51 -5.89 7.51 5.98
C PHE A 51 -4.85 6.92 5.02
N ALA A 52 -4.68 7.52 3.83
CA ALA A 52 -3.68 7.11 2.86
C ALA A 52 -2.26 7.30 3.39
N ARG A 53 -1.97 8.44 4.04
CA ARG A 53 -0.66 8.72 4.64
C ARG A 53 -0.31 7.68 5.71
N GLU A 54 -1.20 7.44 6.66
CA GLU A 54 -0.99 6.45 7.72
C GLU A 54 -0.69 5.05 7.15
N LEU A 55 -1.41 4.63 6.10
CA LEU A 55 -1.16 3.36 5.43
C LEU A 55 0.22 3.33 4.75
N LEU A 56 0.52 4.34 3.94
CA LEU A 56 1.71 4.38 3.09
C LEU A 56 3.01 4.63 3.86
N THR A 57 2.92 5.30 5.01
CA THR A 57 4.07 5.57 5.89
C THR A 57 4.04 4.72 7.15
N ALA A 58 3.30 3.61 7.15
CA ALA A 58 3.27 2.70 8.28
C ALA A 58 4.68 2.16 8.57
N GLU A 59 5.12 2.28 9.81
CA GLU A 59 6.40 1.79 10.30
C GLU A 59 6.25 1.37 11.76
N GLY A 60 7.17 0.55 12.28
CA GLY A 60 7.16 0.10 13.67
C GLY A 60 6.45 -1.23 13.89
N PRO A 61 6.28 -1.65 15.16
CA PRO A 61 5.65 -2.92 15.51
C PRO A 61 4.24 -2.99 14.96
N LEU A 62 3.84 -4.11 14.34
CA LEU A 62 2.50 -4.27 13.76
C LEU A 62 1.37 -4.29 14.80
N SER A 63 1.71 -4.47 16.07
CA SER A 63 0.82 -4.31 17.22
C SER A 63 0.45 -2.85 17.50
N GLU A 64 1.33 -1.92 17.13
CA GLU A 64 1.17 -0.46 17.31
C GLU A 64 0.80 0.24 15.99
N SER A 65 1.16 -0.37 14.86
CA SER A 65 0.89 0.13 13.51
C SER A 65 0.08 -0.90 12.68
N PRO A 66 -1.23 -1.08 12.95
CA PRO A 66 -2.03 -2.11 12.28
C PRO A 66 -2.17 -1.88 10.76
N ALA A 67 -2.03 -0.64 10.28
CA ALA A 67 -2.03 -0.33 8.85
C ALA A 67 -0.88 -1.07 8.11
N GLY A 68 0.23 -1.36 8.81
CA GLY A 68 1.36 -2.13 8.28
C GLY A 68 1.00 -3.56 7.86
N GLN A 69 -0.15 -4.10 8.29
CA GLN A 69 -0.64 -5.42 7.86
C GLN A 69 -0.91 -5.48 6.35
N PHE A 70 -1.16 -4.33 5.69
CA PHE A 70 -1.24 -4.21 4.23
C PHE A 70 -0.04 -4.86 3.52
N TYR A 71 1.16 -4.59 4.02
CA TYR A 71 2.41 -5.06 3.42
C TYR A 71 2.63 -6.57 3.60
N LYS A 72 1.87 -7.23 4.48
CA LYS A 72 1.85 -8.70 4.61
C LYS A 72 0.88 -9.35 3.65
N VAL A 73 -0.28 -8.73 3.41
CA VAL A 73 -1.30 -9.26 2.48
C VAL A 73 -0.96 -9.00 1.02
N VAL A 74 -0.17 -7.95 0.74
CA VAL A 74 0.36 -7.63 -0.59
C VAL A 74 1.90 -7.60 -0.51
N PRO A 75 2.58 -8.76 -0.46
CA PRO A 75 3.99 -8.82 -0.08
C PRO A 75 4.97 -8.43 -1.20
N LYS A 76 4.51 -8.31 -2.45
CA LYS A 76 5.40 -7.99 -3.58
C LYS A 76 5.34 -6.49 -3.91
N PRO A 77 6.49 -5.79 -4.06
CA PRO A 77 6.53 -4.36 -4.37
C PRO A 77 5.71 -3.97 -5.60
N ASN A 78 5.70 -4.82 -6.63
CA ASN A 78 4.98 -4.59 -7.86
C ASN A 78 3.45 -4.63 -7.66
N GLU A 79 2.96 -5.56 -6.83
CA GLU A 79 1.55 -5.65 -6.45
C GLU A 79 1.15 -4.50 -5.49
N MET A 80 2.05 -4.06 -4.61
CA MET A 80 1.83 -2.90 -3.73
C MET A 80 1.63 -1.63 -4.55
N ALA A 81 2.53 -1.35 -5.50
CA ALA A 81 2.44 -0.19 -6.38
C ALA A 81 1.16 -0.17 -7.20
N SER A 82 0.79 -1.33 -7.74
CA SER A 82 -0.45 -1.53 -8.51
C SER A 82 -1.69 -1.26 -7.65
N THR A 83 -1.75 -1.87 -6.46
CA THR A 83 -2.86 -1.72 -5.53
C THR A 83 -3.01 -0.27 -5.05
N VAL A 84 -1.91 0.37 -4.65
CA VAL A 84 -1.90 1.76 -4.18
C VAL A 84 -2.32 2.72 -5.29
N SER A 85 -1.81 2.53 -6.51
CA SER A 85 -2.19 3.36 -7.66
C SER A 85 -3.68 3.24 -7.97
N GLN A 86 -4.22 2.03 -7.94
CA GLN A 86 -5.63 1.80 -8.22
C GLN A 86 -6.53 2.35 -7.11
N VAL A 87 -6.19 2.11 -5.83
CA VAL A 87 -7.04 2.47 -4.68
C VAL A 87 -7.04 3.97 -4.41
N PHE A 88 -5.87 4.62 -4.47
CA PHE A 88 -5.73 6.02 -4.04
C PHE A 88 -5.61 7.01 -5.19
N LEU A 89 -5.10 6.58 -6.35
CA LEU A 89 -4.93 7.46 -7.51
C LEU A 89 -5.99 7.22 -8.59
N GLY A 90 -6.74 6.12 -8.50
CA GLY A 90 -7.70 5.71 -9.53
C GLY A 90 -7.03 5.25 -10.84
N VAL A 91 -5.74 4.89 -10.79
CA VAL A 91 -4.94 4.55 -11.97
C VAL A 91 -4.59 3.06 -11.98
N ARG A 92 -4.88 2.38 -13.08
CA ARG A 92 -4.47 0.99 -13.34
C ARG A 92 -3.14 0.97 -14.07
N ILE A 93 -2.04 0.92 -13.33
CA ILE A 93 -0.69 1.01 -13.89
C ILE A 93 -0.14 -0.33 -14.37
N GLU A 94 -0.82 -1.45 -14.14
CA GLU A 94 -0.31 -2.81 -14.30
C GLU A 94 0.11 -3.13 -15.74
N CYS A 95 -0.59 -2.61 -16.75
CA CYS A 95 -0.19 -2.85 -18.15
C CYS A 95 1.17 -2.23 -18.45
N ALA A 96 1.51 -1.13 -17.76
CA ALA A 96 2.81 -0.47 -17.87
C ALA A 96 3.97 -1.32 -17.33
N GLN A 97 3.70 -2.44 -16.64
CA GLN A 97 4.73 -3.36 -16.15
C GLN A 97 5.55 -4.00 -17.28
N CYS A 98 4.88 -4.36 -18.39
CA CYS A 98 5.48 -5.16 -19.46
C CYS A 98 5.75 -4.33 -20.72
N HIS A 99 4.92 -3.34 -20.99
CA HIS A 99 5.03 -2.46 -22.16
C HIS A 99 4.42 -1.09 -21.82
N HIS A 100 4.71 -0.05 -22.60
CA HIS A 100 3.98 1.22 -22.43
C HIS A 100 2.49 0.98 -22.65
N HIS A 101 1.65 1.54 -21.79
CA HIS A 101 0.21 1.33 -21.92
C HIS A 101 -0.26 1.84 -23.29
N PRO A 102 -0.96 1.03 -24.12
CA PRO A 102 -1.23 1.38 -25.51
C PRO A 102 -2.15 2.60 -25.68
N TRP A 103 -2.97 2.88 -24.67
CA TRP A 103 -4.00 3.93 -24.69
C TRP A 103 -3.96 4.87 -23.48
N ASP A 104 -2.87 4.86 -22.71
CA ASP A 104 -2.69 5.70 -21.52
C ASP A 104 -1.27 6.28 -21.54
N ARG A 105 -1.05 7.37 -20.81
CA ARG A 105 0.25 8.07 -20.77
C ARG A 105 1.33 7.33 -19.99
N TRP A 106 0.96 6.30 -19.22
CA TRP A 106 1.87 5.61 -18.31
C TRP A 106 2.83 4.68 -19.04
N GLY A 107 4.11 4.91 -18.81
CA GLY A 107 5.19 4.09 -19.31
C GLY A 107 5.77 3.13 -18.29
N GLN A 108 6.69 2.29 -18.76
CA GLN A 108 7.44 1.37 -17.88
C GLN A 108 8.19 2.13 -16.78
N ASN A 109 8.72 3.32 -17.09
CA ASN A 109 9.40 4.13 -16.09
C ASN A 109 8.47 4.57 -14.96
N ASP A 110 7.25 5.02 -15.25
CA ASP A 110 6.25 5.36 -14.21
C ASP A 110 5.94 4.15 -13.32
N TYR A 111 5.76 2.97 -13.94
CA TYR A 111 5.46 1.74 -13.23
C TYR A 111 6.61 1.35 -12.28
N PHE A 112 7.84 1.35 -12.79
CA PHE A 112 9.00 0.97 -11.99
C PHE A 112 9.38 2.04 -10.95
N GLY A 113 9.10 3.32 -11.22
CA GLY A 113 9.19 4.41 -10.26
C GLY A 113 8.25 4.21 -9.06
N MET A 114 6.98 3.91 -9.34
CA MET A 114 6.03 3.58 -8.28
C MET A 114 6.40 2.29 -7.53
N GLN A 115 6.86 1.26 -8.24
CA GLN A 115 7.33 0.01 -7.63
C GLN A 115 8.51 0.25 -6.68
N ALA A 116 9.42 1.16 -7.03
CA ALA A 116 10.63 1.42 -6.27
C ALA A 116 10.34 1.92 -4.84
N PHE A 117 9.25 2.66 -4.59
CA PHE A 117 8.85 3.05 -3.22
C PHE A 117 8.73 1.87 -2.26
N PHE A 118 8.34 0.71 -2.80
CA PHE A 118 8.00 -0.47 -2.01
C PHE A 118 9.14 -1.51 -1.94
N THR A 119 10.23 -1.35 -2.69
CA THR A 119 11.37 -2.29 -2.65
C THR A 119 12.15 -2.24 -1.34
N GLN A 120 12.00 -1.15 -0.58
CA GLN A 120 12.61 -0.94 0.73
C GLN A 120 11.84 -1.57 1.90
N VAL A 121 10.61 -2.04 1.68
CA VAL A 121 9.76 -2.60 2.72
C VAL A 121 10.37 -3.89 3.28
N LYS A 122 10.61 -3.92 4.59
CA LYS A 122 11.16 -5.09 5.30
C LYS A 122 10.49 -5.32 6.63
N PHE A 123 10.35 -6.59 6.99
CA PHE A 123 9.94 -7.01 8.32
C PHE A 123 11.14 -7.45 9.16
N LYS A 124 11.15 -7.06 10.44
CA LYS A 124 12.14 -7.46 11.43
C LYS A 124 11.45 -7.96 12.70
N SER A 125 12.12 -8.82 13.44
CA SER A 125 11.64 -9.22 14.78
C SER A 125 11.95 -8.13 15.81
N SER A 126 11.03 -7.89 16.74
CA SER A 126 11.17 -6.99 17.88
C SER A 126 10.52 -7.60 19.13
N PRO A 127 10.79 -7.08 20.34
CA PRO A 127 10.11 -7.54 21.56
C PRO A 127 8.58 -7.42 21.52
N LEU A 128 8.05 -6.50 20.69
CA LEU A 128 6.62 -6.27 20.50
C LEU A 128 6.03 -7.07 19.31
N GLY A 129 6.80 -8.03 18.79
CA GLY A 129 6.44 -8.83 17.62
C GLY A 129 7.12 -8.36 16.35
N GLU A 130 6.53 -8.71 15.20
CA GLU A 130 7.04 -8.31 13.90
C GLU A 130 6.86 -6.80 13.67
N MET A 131 7.91 -6.18 13.15
CA MET A 131 8.05 -4.74 12.93
C MET A 131 8.27 -4.46 11.46
N LEU A 132 7.49 -3.54 10.91
CA LEU A 132 7.65 -2.99 9.57
C LEU A 132 8.75 -1.92 9.60
N THR A 133 9.66 -1.95 8.63
CA THR A 133 10.77 -1.00 8.50
C THR A 133 11.00 -0.63 7.05
N SER A 134 11.48 0.60 6.83
CA SER A 134 11.99 1.07 5.54
C SER A 134 13.45 1.51 5.66
N ASN A 135 14.17 1.64 4.54
CA ASN A 135 15.61 1.99 4.56
C ASN A 135 15.96 3.25 3.75
N GLY A 136 14.97 4.01 3.28
CA GLY A 136 15.12 5.32 2.64
C GLY A 136 15.71 5.31 1.22
N ASN A 137 16.30 4.20 0.78
CA ASN A 137 16.93 4.06 -0.54
C ASN A 137 16.03 3.27 -1.49
N ALA A 138 14.95 3.91 -1.92
CA ALA A 138 13.93 3.32 -2.77
C ALA A 138 14.37 3.33 -4.25
N ALA A 139 14.90 2.20 -4.72
CA ALA A 139 15.29 2.01 -6.11
C ALA A 139 14.95 0.59 -6.59
N THR A 140 14.80 0.45 -7.90
CA THR A 140 14.64 -0.84 -8.58
C THR A 140 15.47 -0.89 -9.87
N LYS A 141 15.38 -1.98 -10.62
CA LYS A 141 16.02 -2.12 -11.94
C LYS A 141 14.97 -2.38 -13.00
N HIS A 142 15.07 -1.69 -14.12
CA HIS A 142 14.23 -1.95 -15.27
C HIS A 142 14.55 -3.35 -15.84
N PRO A 143 13.56 -4.26 -15.99
CA PRO A 143 13.82 -5.67 -16.33
C PRO A 143 14.45 -5.87 -17.71
N ARG A 144 14.11 -5.02 -18.69
CA ARG A 144 14.68 -5.07 -20.05
C ARG A 144 16.06 -4.42 -20.19
N THR A 145 16.28 -3.25 -19.60
CA THR A 145 17.50 -2.45 -19.82
C THR A 145 18.55 -2.62 -18.73
N GLY A 146 18.15 -3.11 -17.54
CA GLY A 146 19.00 -3.22 -16.37
C GLY A 146 19.33 -1.88 -15.69
N ALA A 147 18.86 -0.75 -16.24
CA ALA A 147 19.06 0.57 -15.67
C ALA A 147 18.43 0.66 -14.28
N ALA A 148 19.08 1.42 -13.38
CA ALA A 148 18.47 1.78 -12.11
C ALA A 148 17.25 2.68 -12.39
N VAL A 149 16.19 2.47 -11.61
CA VAL A 149 15.00 3.33 -11.59
C VAL A 149 14.80 3.79 -10.16
N LEU A 150 14.92 5.08 -9.91
CA LEU A 150 14.66 5.70 -8.60
C LEU A 150 13.17 5.82 -8.35
N ALA A 151 12.76 5.75 -7.08
CA ALA A 151 11.37 5.98 -6.71
C ALA A 151 10.92 7.40 -7.05
N HIS A 152 9.85 7.51 -7.82
CA HIS A 152 9.19 8.75 -8.19
C HIS A 152 7.70 8.49 -8.35
N PRO A 153 6.84 9.47 -8.03
CA PRO A 153 5.39 9.33 -8.18
C PRO A 153 4.99 9.34 -9.66
N LEU A 154 3.79 8.83 -9.95
CA LEU A 154 3.26 8.78 -11.31
C LEU A 154 3.25 10.16 -11.99
N GLY A 155 3.82 10.23 -13.19
CA GLY A 155 3.81 11.43 -14.02
C GLY A 155 4.87 12.47 -13.69
N GLU A 156 5.72 12.23 -12.69
CA GLU A 156 6.93 13.01 -12.45
C GLU A 156 8.12 12.42 -13.23
N VAL A 157 9.12 13.27 -13.49
CA VAL A 157 10.37 12.83 -14.13
C VAL A 157 11.26 12.17 -13.08
N GLU A 158 11.99 11.14 -13.48
CA GLU A 158 12.99 10.50 -12.62
C GLU A 158 14.03 11.54 -12.13
N PRO A 159 14.30 11.61 -10.82
CA PRO A 159 15.19 12.60 -10.22
C PRO A 159 16.68 12.39 -10.51
#